data_AF-A0A8U0QAE8-F1
#
_entry.id   AF-A0A8U0QAE8-F1
#
_cell.length_a   1.000
_cell.length_b   1.000
_cell.length_c   1.000
_cell.angle_alpha   90.00
_cell.angle_beta   90.00
_cell.angle_gamma   90.00
#
_symmetry.space_group_name_H-M   'P 1'
#
loop_
_entity.id
_entity.type
_entity.pdbx_description
1 polymer ?
#
loop_
_entity_poly.entity_id
_entity_poly.type
_entity_poly.pdbx_seq_one_letter_code
_entity_poly.pdbx_strand_id
1 'polypeptide(L)'
;MYTGYQYQDQYKLHLGEYTGNAGDALPEAHPSPSGQWNSLGAGQQGVKFSTYDHPNKDDEKCIRHDMSGWWFSKCESGNLNGHYYNGSYQAVMDDGVVWYTWHGWWYSIKSVVMMIRASDVHPAGSN
;
A
#
# COMPACT_ATOMS: atom_id res chain seq x y z
N MET A 1 -1.67 -4.51 22.99
CA MET A 1 -0.43 -5.32 23.03
C MET A 1 -0.18 -5.75 21.59
N TYR A 2 0.70 -5.07 20.84
CA TYR A 2 0.98 -5.42 19.45
C TYR A 2 1.98 -6.57 19.45
N THR A 3 1.48 -7.76 19.10
CA THR A 3 2.13 -9.06 19.29
C THR A 3 2.92 -9.43 18.03
N GLY A 4 4.01 -10.19 18.20
CA GLY A 4 4.93 -10.63 17.13
C GLY A 4 4.35 -11.47 15.98
N TYR A 5 3.02 -11.51 15.81
CA TYR A 5 2.35 -12.15 14.68
C TYR A 5 2.63 -11.44 13.34
N GLN A 6 2.71 -10.10 13.35
CA GLN A 6 3.02 -9.32 12.13
C GLN A 6 4.43 -9.59 11.60
N TYR A 7 5.41 -9.87 12.47
CA TYR A 7 6.73 -10.25 12.00
C TYR A 7 6.72 -11.63 11.31
N GLN A 8 5.92 -12.57 11.81
CA GLN A 8 5.83 -13.93 11.28
C GLN A 8 5.04 -14.02 9.97
N ASP A 9 4.14 -13.08 9.69
CA ASP A 9 3.40 -12.99 8.42
C ASP A 9 4.07 -12.10 7.35
N GLN A 10 5.29 -11.63 7.63
CA GLN A 10 6.05 -10.68 6.79
C GLN A 10 5.37 -9.32 6.65
N TYR A 11 4.79 -8.84 7.75
CA TYR A 11 4.06 -7.58 7.86
C TYR A 11 2.97 -7.46 6.80
N LYS A 12 2.19 -8.53 6.61
CA LYS A 12 1.14 -8.57 5.60
C LYS A 12 0.13 -7.46 5.82
N LEU A 13 -0.24 -6.74 4.76
CA LEU A 13 -1.27 -5.70 4.81
C LEU A 13 -2.66 -6.34 4.84
N HIS A 14 -3.48 -5.88 5.79
CA HIS A 14 -4.87 -6.29 5.94
C HIS A 14 -5.75 -5.05 5.95
N LEU A 15 -6.56 -4.87 4.90
CA LEU A 15 -7.51 -3.77 4.80
C LEU A 15 -8.96 -4.30 4.87
N GLY A 16 -9.85 -3.53 5.49
CA GLY A 16 -11.30 -3.71 5.35
C GLY A 16 -11.81 -3.04 4.08
N GLU A 17 -13.12 -2.92 3.89
CA GLU A 17 -13.69 -2.21 2.73
C GLU A 17 -13.19 -0.76 2.63
N TYR A 18 -12.83 -0.33 1.42
CA TYR A 18 -12.38 1.04 1.18
C TYR A 18 -13.55 2.02 1.28
N THR A 19 -13.32 3.15 1.96
CA THR A 19 -14.19 4.33 1.94
C THR A 19 -13.33 5.60 1.90
N GLY A 20 -13.79 6.62 1.18
CA GLY A 20 -13.06 7.88 1.05
C GLY A 20 -13.08 8.45 -0.36
N ASN A 21 -12.43 9.59 -0.57
CA ASN A 21 -12.44 10.35 -1.83
C ASN A 21 -11.12 10.33 -2.62
N ALA A 22 -10.06 9.68 -2.10
CA ALA A 22 -8.78 9.54 -2.81
C ALA A 22 -8.80 8.41 -3.87
N GLY A 23 -9.81 7.55 -3.83
CA GLY A 23 -9.88 6.29 -4.58
C GLY A 23 -9.06 5.18 -3.94
N ASP A 24 -9.37 3.93 -4.28
CA ASP A 24 -8.64 2.77 -3.76
C ASP A 24 -7.43 2.45 -4.66
N ALA A 25 -6.24 2.76 -4.17
CA ALA A 25 -4.99 2.49 -4.85
C ALA A 25 -4.24 1.27 -4.28
N LEU A 26 -4.88 0.49 -3.40
CA LEU A 26 -4.37 -0.81 -2.93
C LEU A 26 -5.45 -1.89 -3.08
N PRO A 27 -6.08 -2.04 -4.26
CA PRO A 27 -7.24 -2.92 -4.43
C PRO A 27 -6.92 -4.40 -4.15
N GLU A 28 -5.67 -4.83 -4.30
CA GLU A 28 -5.24 -6.19 -3.98
C GLU A 28 -4.98 -6.42 -2.50
N ALA A 29 -4.95 -5.39 -1.65
CA ALA A 29 -4.83 -5.56 -0.20
C ALA A 29 -6.19 -5.83 0.48
N HIS A 30 -7.29 -5.75 -0.27
CA HIS A 30 -8.64 -6.02 0.21
C HIS A 30 -9.02 -7.51 0.12
N PRO A 31 -9.85 -8.02 1.04
CA PRO A 31 -10.43 -9.35 0.94
C PRO A 31 -11.40 -9.43 -0.26
N SER A 32 -11.32 -10.51 -1.05
CA SER A 32 -12.27 -10.72 -2.16
C SER A 32 -13.68 -11.09 -1.64
N PRO A 33 -14.76 -10.46 -2.13
CA PRO A 33 -16.14 -10.74 -1.69
C PRO A 33 -16.60 -12.20 -1.88
N SER A 34 -15.93 -12.98 -2.74
CA SER A 34 -16.29 -14.37 -3.05
C SER A 34 -15.32 -15.41 -2.45
N GLY A 35 -14.33 -14.97 -1.66
CA GLY A 35 -13.24 -15.83 -1.21
C GLY A 35 -12.30 -16.29 -2.35
N GLN A 36 -12.62 -16.01 -3.61
CA GLN A 36 -11.71 -16.17 -4.74
C GLN A 36 -10.85 -14.91 -4.84
N TRP A 37 -9.64 -15.01 -4.32
CA TRP A 37 -8.63 -13.98 -4.50
C TRP A 37 -8.49 -13.64 -5.98
N ASN A 38 -8.61 -12.36 -6.32
CA ASN A 38 -8.69 -11.92 -7.70
C ASN A 38 -7.44 -12.39 -8.48
N SER A 39 -7.63 -12.82 -9.73
CA SER A 39 -6.58 -13.28 -10.65
C SER A 39 -5.63 -12.16 -11.10
N LEU A 40 -5.49 -11.10 -10.30
CA LEU A 40 -4.78 -9.87 -10.60
C LEU A 40 -3.51 -9.68 -9.77
N GLY A 41 -2.96 -10.72 -9.12
CA GLY A 41 -1.52 -10.77 -8.86
C GLY A 41 -1.09 -11.01 -7.41
N ALA A 42 -1.89 -10.70 -6.41
CA ALA A 42 -1.46 -10.92 -5.01
C ALA A 42 -1.62 -12.37 -4.51
N GLY A 43 -2.31 -13.24 -5.28
CA GLY A 43 -2.56 -14.64 -4.93
C GLY A 43 -3.22 -14.87 -3.55
N GLN A 44 -3.44 -16.12 -3.16
CA GLN A 44 -4.01 -16.45 -1.84
C GLN A 44 -3.18 -15.94 -0.63
N GLN A 45 -1.97 -15.42 -0.87
CA GLN A 45 -1.03 -15.01 0.17
C GLN A 45 -1.20 -13.54 0.58
N GLY A 46 -1.90 -12.72 -0.21
CA GLY A 46 -2.07 -11.28 0.02
C GLY A 46 -0.78 -10.46 -0.14
N VAL A 47 -0.87 -9.16 0.12
CA VAL A 47 0.25 -8.23 -0.12
C VAL A 47 1.12 -8.11 1.13
N LYS A 48 2.40 -8.44 0.99
CA LYS A 48 3.39 -8.44 2.08
C LYS A 48 4.33 -7.25 1.96
N PHE A 49 4.94 -6.85 3.06
CA PHE A 49 5.90 -5.76 3.03
C PHE A 49 7.23 -6.25 2.45
N SER A 50 7.80 -5.46 1.55
CA SER A 50 9.00 -5.78 0.79
C SER A 50 9.99 -4.63 0.88
N THR A 51 11.27 -4.96 1.04
CA THR A 51 12.40 -4.01 1.02
C THR A 51 13.54 -4.55 0.17
N TYR A 52 14.53 -3.72 -0.13
CA TYR A 52 15.72 -4.12 -0.89
C TYR A 52 16.47 -5.32 -0.31
N ASP A 53 16.59 -5.38 1.02
CA ASP A 53 17.28 -6.44 1.75
C ASP A 53 16.38 -7.63 2.10
N HIS A 54 15.05 -7.50 1.96
CA HIS A 54 14.07 -8.55 2.21
C HIS A 54 12.95 -8.54 1.16
N PRO A 55 13.23 -8.89 -0.12
CA PRO A 55 12.22 -8.90 -1.17
C PRO A 55 11.25 -10.08 -1.03
N ASN A 56 9.95 -9.85 -1.23
CA ASN A 56 9.02 -10.93 -1.52
C ASN A 56 9.16 -11.41 -2.97
N LYS A 57 8.66 -12.62 -3.22
CA LYS A 57 8.64 -13.22 -4.55
C LYS A 57 7.87 -12.28 -5.51
N ASP A 58 8.50 -11.96 -6.63
CA ASP A 58 8.00 -11.09 -7.70
C ASP A 58 8.12 -9.56 -7.49
N ASP A 59 8.57 -9.11 -6.31
CA ASP A 59 8.71 -7.66 -6.00
C ASP A 59 10.06 -7.05 -6.37
N GLU A 60 11.06 -7.86 -6.75
CA GLU A 60 12.43 -7.37 -7.02
C GLU A 60 12.48 -6.25 -8.06
N LYS A 61 11.59 -6.27 -9.05
CA LYS A 61 11.51 -5.22 -10.07
C LYS A 61 10.96 -3.92 -9.49
N CYS A 62 9.92 -4.01 -8.66
CA CYS A 62 9.27 -2.87 -8.01
C CYS A 62 10.24 -2.18 -7.06
N ILE A 63 10.92 -2.96 -6.21
CA ILE A 63 11.91 -2.43 -5.28
C ILE A 63 13.03 -1.67 -6.00
N ARG A 64 13.47 -2.15 -7.18
CA ARG A 64 14.50 -1.46 -7.98
C ARG A 64 13.96 -0.22 -8.71
N HIS A 65 12.68 -0.22 -9.07
CA HIS A 65 11.99 0.89 -9.71
C HIS A 65 11.77 2.05 -8.72
N ASP A 66 11.25 1.72 -7.54
CA ASP A 66 10.71 2.68 -6.57
C ASP A 66 11.71 3.05 -5.49
N MET A 67 12.76 2.23 -5.34
CA MET A 67 13.83 2.39 -4.36
C MET A 67 13.31 2.57 -2.92
N SER A 68 12.16 1.96 -2.61
CA SER A 68 11.45 2.13 -1.33
C SER A 68 11.06 0.79 -0.71
N GLY A 69 10.57 0.84 0.53
CA GLY A 69 9.94 -0.28 1.20
C GLY A 69 8.43 -0.11 1.19
N TRP A 70 7.69 -1.07 0.65
CA TRP A 70 6.25 -0.97 0.49
C TRP A 70 5.54 -2.32 0.40
N TRP A 71 4.22 -2.28 0.47
CA TRP A 71 3.33 -3.38 0.09
C TRP A 71 3.11 -3.33 -1.42
N PHE A 72 4.12 -3.74 -2.18
CA PHE A 72 4.07 -3.68 -3.65
C PHE A 72 2.97 -4.57 -4.19
N SER A 73 1.97 -3.96 -4.82
CA SER A 73 0.90 -4.65 -5.52
C SER A 73 0.98 -4.28 -7.00
N LYS A 74 1.49 -5.21 -7.83
CA LYS A 74 1.85 -4.95 -9.24
C LYS A 74 2.72 -3.70 -9.40
N CYS A 75 3.77 -3.70 -8.61
CA CYS A 75 4.68 -2.59 -8.42
C CYS A 75 4.06 -1.33 -7.86
N GLU A 76 2.90 -0.79 -8.24
CA GLU A 76 2.68 0.59 -7.73
C GLU A 76 1.33 1.30 -7.70
N SER A 77 0.13 0.72 -7.67
CA SER A 77 -1.10 1.59 -7.67
C SER A 77 -1.14 2.71 -6.59
N GLY A 78 -0.45 2.55 -5.46
CA GLY A 78 -0.01 3.68 -4.64
C GLY A 78 1.24 3.34 -3.85
N ASN A 79 2.10 4.33 -3.60
CA ASN A 79 3.33 4.23 -2.82
C ASN A 79 3.57 5.52 -2.01
N LEU A 80 3.28 5.49 -0.71
CA LEU A 80 3.46 6.66 0.15
C LEU A 80 4.88 6.79 0.71
N ASN A 81 5.75 5.82 0.42
CA ASN A 81 7.15 5.78 0.83
C ASN A 81 8.13 6.05 -0.33
N GLY A 82 7.63 6.44 -1.50
CA GLY A 82 8.43 6.77 -2.67
C GLY A 82 9.28 8.03 -2.49
N HIS A 83 10.09 8.34 -3.52
CA HIS A 83 10.89 9.54 -3.59
C HIS A 83 10.00 10.79 -3.52
N TYR A 84 10.37 11.75 -2.67
CA TYR A 84 9.63 12.98 -2.58
C TYR A 84 10.02 13.95 -3.70
N TYR A 85 9.06 14.28 -4.56
CA TYR A 85 9.14 15.40 -5.48
C TYR A 85 8.16 16.50 -5.06
N ASN A 86 8.42 17.75 -5.45
CA ASN A 86 7.54 18.86 -5.08
C ASN A 86 6.37 19.02 -6.07
N GLY A 87 5.39 18.11 -6.00
CA GLY A 87 4.23 18.08 -6.89
C GLY A 87 4.51 17.34 -8.20
N SER A 88 4.08 17.91 -9.33
CA SER A 88 4.36 17.33 -10.66
C SER A 88 5.86 17.22 -10.90
N TYR A 89 6.30 16.07 -11.41
CA TYR A 89 7.71 15.79 -11.62
C TYR A 89 7.97 15.10 -12.95
N GLN A 90 9.24 15.14 -13.37
CA GLN A 90 9.77 14.40 -14.50
C GLN A 90 11.00 13.64 -14.01
N ALA A 91 10.95 12.32 -14.11
CA ALA A 91 12.03 11.44 -13.70
C ALA A 91 12.09 10.27 -14.68
N VAL A 92 13.12 9.43 -14.54
CA VAL A 92 13.28 8.23 -15.37
C VAL A 92 12.20 7.20 -15.04
N MET A 93 11.84 7.11 -13.75
CA MET A 93 10.82 6.23 -13.20
C MET A 93 9.74 7.06 -12.50
N ASP A 94 8.55 6.50 -12.36
CA ASP A 94 7.43 7.06 -11.59
C ASP A 94 7.53 6.78 -10.08
N ASP A 95 8.73 6.89 -9.52
CA ASP A 95 9.13 6.51 -8.17
C ASP A 95 8.70 7.50 -7.06
N GLY A 96 7.65 8.28 -7.29
CA GLY A 96 7.25 9.37 -6.40
C GLY A 96 6.45 8.91 -5.18
N VAL A 97 6.21 9.82 -4.22
CA VAL A 97 5.12 9.66 -3.24
C VAL A 97 3.76 9.74 -3.97
N VAL A 98 3.20 8.60 -4.38
CA VAL A 98 2.09 8.52 -5.36
C VAL A 98 0.85 7.84 -4.78
N TRP A 99 -0.32 8.34 -5.18
CA TRP A 99 -1.61 7.66 -5.04
C TRP A 99 -2.35 7.78 -6.38
N TYR A 100 -2.25 6.75 -7.22
CA TYR A 100 -2.61 6.82 -8.65
C TYR A 100 -4.05 7.27 -8.87
N THR A 101 -4.98 6.72 -8.08
CA THR A 101 -6.41 6.98 -8.22
C THR A 101 -6.81 8.43 -7.91
N TRP A 102 -5.92 9.22 -7.30
CA TRP A 102 -6.17 10.63 -7.00
C TRP A 102 -5.43 11.58 -7.94
N HIS A 103 -4.12 11.43 -8.09
CA HIS A 103 -3.27 12.40 -8.80
C HIS A 103 -2.48 11.79 -9.97
N GLY A 104 -2.63 10.49 -10.24
CA GLY A 104 -1.85 9.77 -11.24
C GLY A 104 -0.40 9.55 -10.83
N TRP A 105 0.38 8.98 -11.75
CA TRP A 105 1.76 8.55 -11.53
C TRP A 105 2.75 9.71 -11.35
N TRP A 106 2.62 10.78 -12.14
CA TRP A 106 3.64 11.82 -12.25
C TRP A 106 3.40 13.04 -11.35
N TYR A 107 2.80 12.81 -10.19
CA TYR A 107 2.57 13.83 -9.17
C TYR A 107 2.89 13.29 -7.78
N SER A 108 3.91 13.86 -7.15
CA SER A 108 4.27 13.50 -5.78
C SER A 108 3.44 14.31 -4.77
N ILE A 109 2.74 13.60 -3.89
CA ILE A 109 1.85 14.17 -2.88
C ILE A 109 2.68 14.93 -1.86
N LYS A 110 2.28 16.18 -1.61
CA LYS A 110 3.05 17.11 -0.76
C LYS A 110 3.19 16.66 0.70
N SER A 111 2.19 15.96 1.23
CA SER A 111 2.16 15.48 2.61
C SER A 111 1.26 14.27 2.71
N VAL A 112 1.72 13.24 3.39
CA VAL A 112 0.99 12.00 3.64
C VAL A 112 1.01 11.70 5.13
N VAL A 113 -0.10 11.17 5.65
CA VAL A 113 -0.18 10.68 7.03
C VAL A 113 -0.96 9.38 6.99
N MET A 114 -0.33 8.28 7.42
CA MET A 114 -1.00 7.00 7.63
C MET A 114 -1.40 6.89 9.10
N MET A 115 -2.69 6.69 9.37
CA MET A 115 -3.24 6.55 10.72
C MET A 115 -4.05 5.27 10.81
N ILE A 116 -3.93 4.55 11.93
CA ILE A 116 -4.71 3.35 12.21
C ILE A 116 -5.68 3.67 13.34
N ARG A 117 -6.92 3.21 13.21
CA ARG A 117 -7.92 3.24 14.28
C ARG A 117 -8.24 1.81 14.70
N ALA A 118 -8.18 1.53 16.00
CA ALA A 118 -8.65 0.26 16.52
C ALA A 118 -10.17 0.12 16.30
N SER A 119 -10.59 -1.05 15.83
CA SER A 119 -11.99 -1.38 15.53
C SER A 119 -12.91 -1.21 16.73
N ASP A 120 -12.38 -1.43 17.94
CA ASP A 120 -13.16 -1.55 19.16
C ASP A 120 -13.24 -0.22 19.94
N VAL A 121 -12.70 0.87 19.38
CA VAL A 121 -12.81 2.20 20.00
C VAL A 121 -14.14 2.83 19.60
N HIS A 122 -15.11 2.68 20.49
CA HIS A 122 -16.37 3.41 20.42
C HIS A 122 -16.10 4.91 20.25
N PRO A 123 -16.80 5.60 19.33
CA PRO A 123 -16.73 7.05 19.27
C PRO A 123 -17.09 7.63 20.64
N ALA A 124 -16.26 8.53 21.16
CA ALA A 124 -16.63 9.30 22.33
C ALA A 124 -17.88 10.13 21.98
N GLY A 125 -19.06 9.67 22.40
CA GLY A 125 -20.33 10.36 22.21
C GLY A 125 -21.54 9.55 21.74
N SER A 126 -21.45 8.23 21.54
CA SER A 126 -22.65 7.40 21.36
C SER A 126 -23.17 6.93 22.73
N ASN A 127 -24.15 7.67 23.27
CA ASN A 127 -25.03 7.21 24.36
C ASN A 127 -26.02 6.16 23.85
#